data_AF-A0A1H4NYF4-F1
#
_entry.id   AF-A0A1H4NYF4-F1
#
_cell.length_a   1.000
_cell.length_b   1.000
_cell.length_c   1.000
_cell.angle_alpha   90.00
_cell.angle_beta   90.00
_cell.angle_gamma   90.00
#
_symmetry.space_group_name_H-M   'P 1'
#
loop_
_entity.id
_entity.type
_entity.pdbx_description
1 polymer ?
#
loop_
_entity_poly.entity_id
_entity_poly.type
_entity_poly.pdbx_seq_one_letter_code
_entity_poly.pdbx_strand_id
1 'polypeptide(L)'
;MIRKFLLCFFLCYTWLSIAQIEANSIMAIPVLSNTEMNSVVTPNQGSFIYNSTDNKLYKYTGTEWLPIGLGSFINEDLKLIRGNVNANGTIAQGTGFTVTKLTSSRYQIDFSNPFTGVPSVTFTPGDLNALNNYEDNVVNIIFLSNSRVVVVTHDNEGENVREDSWFSFIAVGPR
;
A
#
# COMPACT_ATOMS: atom_id res chain seq x y z
N MET A 1 2.58 18.79 65.16
CA MET A 1 3.22 19.53 64.04
C MET A 1 3.60 18.62 62.86
N ILE A 2 4.04 17.38 63.09
CA ILE A 2 4.50 16.44 62.05
C ILE A 2 3.46 16.13 60.94
N ARG A 3 2.17 16.04 61.28
CA ARG A 3 1.09 15.71 60.33
C ARG A 3 0.84 16.77 59.25
N LYS A 4 1.00 18.05 59.60
CA LYS A 4 0.85 19.17 58.66
C LYS A 4 2.09 19.33 57.77
N PHE A 5 3.26 18.97 58.28
CA PHE A 5 4.52 18.96 57.53
C PHE A 5 4.55 17.87 56.46
N LEU A 6 4.07 16.66 56.77
CA LEU A 6 3.90 15.57 55.82
C LEU A 6 2.92 15.91 54.69
N LEU A 7 1.83 16.61 54.99
CA LEU A 7 0.86 17.05 53.98
C LEU A 7 1.47 18.08 53.02
N CYS A 8 2.20 19.08 53.53
CA CYS A 8 2.90 20.04 52.68
C CYS A 8 3.99 19.37 51.84
N PHE A 9 4.72 18.40 52.38
CA PHE A 9 5.72 17.65 51.63
C PHE A 9 5.11 16.87 50.45
N PHE A 10 3.96 16.23 50.65
CA PHE A 10 3.21 15.55 49.56
C PHE A 10 2.62 16.54 48.54
N LEU A 11 2.10 17.69 48.98
CA LEU A 11 1.56 18.74 48.10
C LEU A 11 2.65 19.46 47.28
N CYS A 12 3.88 19.56 47.79
CA CYS A 12 5.02 20.06 47.02
C CYS A 12 5.56 19.04 46.02
N TYR A 13 5.39 17.74 46.29
CA TYR A 13 5.86 16.67 45.39
C TYR A 13 5.05 16.58 44.09
N THR A 14 3.75 16.93 44.12
CA THR A 14 2.91 16.94 42.92
C THR A 14 3.22 18.10 41.97
N TRP A 15 3.97 19.11 42.42
CA TRP A 15 4.47 20.21 41.59
C TRP A 15 5.78 19.87 40.86
N LEU A 16 6.45 18.77 41.23
CA LEU A 16 7.68 18.29 40.60
C LEU A 16 7.45 17.14 39.61
N SER A 17 6.23 16.60 39.55
CA SER A 17 5.87 15.55 38.60
C SER A 17 5.46 16.15 37.25
N ILE A 18 6.42 16.31 36.34
CA ILE A 18 6.13 16.49 34.91
C ILE A 18 5.84 15.09 34.34
N ALA A 19 4.56 14.69 34.34
CA ALA A 19 4.12 13.53 33.57
C ALA A 19 3.85 13.96 32.12
N GLN A 20 4.88 14.46 31.43
CA GLN A 20 4.76 14.85 30.04
C GLN A 20 5.94 14.29 29.25
N ILE A 21 5.61 13.56 28.19
CA ILE A 21 6.51 13.24 27.08
C ILE A 21 7.01 14.60 26.55
N GLU A 22 8.28 14.93 26.81
CA GLU A 22 8.94 16.13 26.31
C GLU A 22 8.99 16.14 24.77
N ALA A 23 9.38 17.26 24.15
CA ALA A 23 9.35 17.43 22.70
C ALA A 23 10.12 16.36 21.89
N ASN A 24 11.04 15.63 22.54
CA ASN A 24 11.81 14.53 21.96
C ASN A 24 11.46 13.16 22.55
N SER A 25 10.55 13.09 23.51
CA SER A 25 10.05 11.81 23.99
C SER A 25 9.11 11.24 22.94
N ILE A 26 9.41 10.03 22.51
CA ILE A 26 8.49 9.17 21.78
C ILE A 26 8.25 7.94 22.65
N MET A 27 7.06 7.37 22.59
CA MET A 27 6.85 6.04 23.17
C MET A 27 7.81 5.08 22.47
N ALA A 28 8.76 4.53 23.20
CA ALA A 28 9.63 3.49 22.69
C ALA A 28 8.85 2.17 22.63
N ILE A 29 8.85 1.54 21.45
CA ILE A 29 8.39 0.17 21.28
C ILE A 29 9.65 -0.72 21.28
N PRO A 30 9.64 -1.90 21.92
CA PRO A 30 10.78 -2.81 21.87
C PRO A 30 11.18 -3.11 20.41
N VAL A 31 12.47 -2.98 20.13
CA VAL A 31 13.06 -3.27 18.81
C VAL A 31 13.77 -4.61 18.89
N LEU A 32 13.39 -5.55 18.03
CA LEU A 32 13.93 -6.92 18.01
C LEU A 32 14.28 -7.31 16.56
N SER A 33 15.30 -8.14 16.37
CA SER A 33 15.53 -8.85 15.10
C SER A 33 14.55 -10.01 14.92
N ASN A 34 14.52 -10.63 13.73
CA ASN A 34 13.74 -11.84 13.48
C ASN A 34 14.06 -12.96 14.48
N THR A 35 15.33 -13.15 14.85
CA THR A 35 15.74 -14.17 15.82
C THR A 35 15.26 -13.83 17.23
N GLU A 36 15.42 -12.57 17.66
CA GLU A 36 15.03 -12.15 19.01
C GLU A 36 13.50 -12.18 19.18
N MET A 37 12.74 -11.71 18.18
CA MET A 37 11.27 -11.77 18.19
C MET A 37 10.75 -13.20 18.38
N ASN A 38 11.32 -14.17 17.65
CA ASN A 38 10.95 -15.58 17.76
C ASN A 38 11.44 -16.24 19.06
N SER A 39 12.40 -15.62 19.76
CA SER A 39 12.89 -16.08 21.07
C SER A 39 12.06 -15.57 22.26
N VAL A 40 11.11 -14.64 22.03
CA VAL A 40 10.25 -14.13 23.09
C VAL A 40 9.30 -15.24 23.55
N VAL A 41 9.54 -15.75 24.75
CA VAL A 41 8.71 -16.78 25.38
C VAL A 41 7.59 -16.11 26.18
N THR A 42 6.35 -16.56 26.02
CA THR A 42 5.14 -16.04 26.72
C THR A 42 4.84 -14.55 26.53
N PRO A 43 4.86 -13.98 25.30
CA PRO A 43 4.35 -12.63 25.09
C PRO A 43 2.85 -12.56 25.39
N ASN A 44 2.41 -11.45 25.97
CA ASN A 44 0.98 -11.23 26.20
C ASN A 44 0.29 -10.94 24.86
N GLN A 45 -0.93 -11.46 24.68
CA GLN A 45 -1.73 -11.12 23.51
C GLN A 45 -1.88 -9.59 23.38
N GLY A 46 -1.61 -9.06 22.19
CA GLY A 46 -1.64 -7.63 21.92
C GLY A 46 -0.31 -6.90 22.17
N SER A 47 0.76 -7.58 22.58
CA SER A 47 2.10 -6.98 22.61
C SER A 47 2.51 -6.46 21.23
N PHE A 48 3.19 -5.31 21.20
CA PHE A 48 3.72 -4.68 20.00
C PHE A 48 5.25 -4.67 20.05
N ILE A 49 5.89 -4.98 18.93
CA ILE A 49 7.34 -4.87 18.74
C ILE A 49 7.64 -4.31 17.35
N TYR A 50 8.75 -3.58 17.20
CA TYR A 50 9.28 -3.24 15.89
C TYR A 50 10.36 -4.26 15.51
N ASN A 51 10.17 -4.90 14.36
CA ASN A 51 11.14 -5.86 13.84
C ASN A 51 12.16 -5.13 12.95
N SER A 52 13.40 -5.06 13.40
CA SER A 52 14.50 -4.36 12.71
C SER A 52 15.03 -5.10 11.48
N THR A 53 14.76 -6.40 11.36
CA THR A 53 15.12 -7.18 10.17
C THR A 53 14.13 -6.93 9.03
N ASP A 54 12.84 -6.91 9.36
CA ASP A 54 11.76 -6.77 8.36
C ASP A 54 11.33 -5.32 8.13
N ASN A 55 11.80 -4.38 8.96
CA ASN A 55 11.38 -2.98 8.99
C ASN A 55 9.86 -2.79 9.16
N LYS A 56 9.23 -3.60 10.02
CA LYS A 56 7.77 -3.61 10.24
C LYS A 56 7.42 -3.63 11.72
N LEU A 57 6.29 -3.03 12.07
CA LEU A 57 5.65 -3.21 13.37
C LEU A 57 4.95 -4.57 13.38
N TYR A 58 4.99 -5.29 14.49
CA TYR A 58 4.33 -6.57 14.70
C TYR A 58 3.42 -6.52 15.93
N LYS A 59 2.31 -7.27 15.91
CA LYS A 59 1.42 -7.52 17.04
C LYS A 59 1.39 -9.01 17.33
N TYR A 60 1.56 -9.38 18.59
CA TYR A 60 1.35 -10.77 19.02
C TYR A 60 -0.15 -11.08 19.12
N THR A 61 -0.62 -12.13 18.46
CA THR A 61 -2.04 -12.53 18.43
C THR A 61 -2.45 -13.38 19.61
N GLY A 62 -1.51 -13.83 20.43
CA GLY A 62 -1.70 -14.90 21.42
C GLY A 62 -1.02 -16.20 21.01
N THR A 63 -0.78 -16.39 19.71
CA THR A 63 -0.13 -17.58 19.14
C THR A 63 1.07 -17.25 18.26
N GLU A 64 1.05 -16.12 17.55
CA GLU A 64 2.10 -15.74 16.60
C GLU A 64 2.28 -14.22 16.52
N TRP A 65 3.41 -13.79 15.95
CA TRP A 65 3.66 -12.40 15.61
C TRP A 65 3.15 -12.13 14.20
N LEU A 66 2.13 -11.28 14.05
CA LEU A 66 1.69 -10.80 12.74
C LEU A 66 2.19 -9.38 12.50
N PRO A 67 2.69 -9.07 11.29
CA PRO A 67 3.06 -7.69 10.97
C PRO A 67 1.82 -6.80 11.04
N ILE A 68 2.02 -5.49 11.13
CA ILE A 68 0.96 -4.50 11.06
C ILE A 68 1.22 -3.67 9.83
N GLY A 69 0.30 -3.78 8.88
CA GLY A 69 0.35 -3.12 7.59
C GLY A 69 -0.91 -3.41 6.80
N LEU A 70 -1.11 -2.64 5.73
CA LEU A 70 -2.18 -2.91 4.77
C LEU A 70 -1.98 -4.33 4.21
N GLY A 71 -2.96 -5.20 4.41
CA GLY A 71 -2.92 -6.60 3.98
C GLY A 71 -2.46 -7.61 5.03
N SER A 72 -2.12 -7.20 6.25
CA SER A 72 -1.61 -8.14 7.26
C SER A 72 -2.67 -9.02 7.95
N PHE A 73 -3.93 -8.85 7.58
CA PHE A 73 -5.07 -9.63 8.09
C PHE A 73 -5.88 -10.28 6.95
N ILE A 74 -5.32 -10.40 5.74
CA ILE A 74 -5.93 -11.11 4.61
C ILE A 74 -5.16 -12.41 4.36
N ASN A 75 -5.85 -13.42 3.83
CA ASN A 75 -5.27 -14.76 3.58
C ASN A 75 -4.12 -14.78 2.55
N GLU A 76 -3.92 -13.69 1.80
CA GLU A 76 -2.90 -13.58 0.74
C GLU A 76 -2.09 -12.29 0.94
N ASP A 77 -0.74 -12.36 0.91
CA ASP A 77 0.09 -11.15 0.89
C ASP A 77 0.01 -10.50 -0.50
N LEU A 78 -0.83 -9.46 -0.60
CA LEU A 78 -1.12 -8.80 -1.87
C LEU A 78 -0.31 -7.52 -2.05
N LYS A 79 -0.09 -7.22 -3.32
CA LYS A 79 0.45 -5.98 -3.82
C LYS A 79 -0.57 -5.32 -4.74
N LEU A 80 -0.62 -3.99 -4.70
CA LEU A 80 -1.46 -3.18 -5.57
C LEU A 80 -0.58 -2.26 -6.41
N ILE A 81 -0.83 -2.22 -7.71
CA ILE A 81 -0.31 -1.21 -8.64
C ILE A 81 -1.51 -0.56 -9.31
N ARG A 82 -1.54 0.77 -9.35
CA ARG A 82 -2.56 1.54 -10.06
C ARG A 82 -1.91 2.55 -10.98
N GLY A 83 -2.54 2.82 -12.11
CA GLY A 83 -2.00 3.73 -13.12
C GLY A 83 -3.08 4.50 -13.86
N ASN A 84 -2.69 5.66 -14.38
CA ASN A 84 -3.44 6.37 -15.41
C ASN A 84 -2.47 6.61 -16.56
N VAL A 85 -2.89 6.27 -17.77
CA VAL A 85 -2.07 6.30 -18.97
C VAL A 85 -2.75 7.22 -19.98
N ASN A 86 -2.00 8.20 -20.49
CA ASN A 86 -2.49 9.10 -21.52
C ASN A 86 -2.61 8.37 -22.87
N ALA A 87 -3.46 8.88 -23.78
CA ALA A 87 -3.59 8.37 -25.15
C ALA A 87 -2.25 8.31 -25.92
N ASN A 88 -1.31 9.20 -25.63
CA ASN A 88 0.04 9.17 -26.23
C ASN A 88 0.98 8.12 -25.60
N GLY A 89 0.52 7.35 -24.60
CA GLY A 89 1.27 6.30 -23.90
C GLY A 89 2.22 6.79 -22.82
N THR A 90 2.17 8.07 -22.46
CA THR A 90 2.88 8.57 -21.29
C THR A 90 2.10 8.28 -20.01
N ILE A 91 2.82 8.16 -18.88
CA ILE A 91 2.19 7.97 -17.57
C ILE A 91 1.58 9.30 -17.13
N ALA A 92 0.26 9.32 -16.96
CA ALA A 92 -0.44 10.47 -16.39
C ALA A 92 -0.29 10.50 -14.87
N GLN A 93 -0.44 9.32 -14.22
CA GLN A 93 -0.32 9.17 -12.78
C GLN A 93 0.13 7.75 -12.41
N GLY A 94 0.70 7.61 -11.20
CA GLY A 94 1.09 6.34 -10.61
C GLY A 94 2.59 6.07 -10.72
N THR A 95 3.05 5.05 -10.00
CA THR A 95 4.45 4.59 -9.98
C THR A 95 4.49 3.05 -9.89
N GLY A 96 5.67 2.45 -10.04
CA GLY A 96 5.85 0.99 -9.97
C GLY A 96 5.54 0.25 -11.28
N PHE A 97 5.37 0.98 -12.37
CA PHE A 97 5.23 0.45 -13.72
C PHE A 97 5.84 1.40 -14.74
N THR A 98 6.09 0.89 -15.94
CA THR A 98 6.45 1.69 -17.13
C THR A 98 5.43 1.43 -18.23
N VAL A 99 5.32 2.34 -19.19
CA VAL A 99 4.41 2.21 -20.34
C VAL A 99 5.21 2.36 -21.62
N THR A 100 4.97 1.46 -22.57
CA THR A 100 5.43 1.58 -23.96
C THR A 100 4.20 1.58 -24.87
N LYS A 101 4.00 2.67 -25.61
CA LYS A 101 3.01 2.70 -26.67
C LYS A 101 3.51 1.88 -27.86
N LEU A 102 2.71 0.90 -28.26
CA LEU A 102 2.93 0.08 -29.44
C LEU A 102 2.10 0.63 -30.61
N THR A 103 2.22 0.01 -31.77
CA THR A 103 1.39 0.36 -32.93
C THR A 103 -0.08 -0.06 -32.74
N SER A 104 -0.99 0.63 -33.42
CA SER A 104 -2.42 0.27 -33.48
C SER A 104 -3.11 0.30 -32.11
N SER A 105 -2.98 1.43 -31.39
CA SER A 105 -3.66 1.71 -30.11
C SER A 105 -3.41 0.66 -29.03
N ARG A 106 -2.20 0.10 -29.02
CA ARG A 106 -1.76 -0.90 -28.05
C ARG A 106 -0.81 -0.28 -27.04
N TYR A 107 -0.97 -0.68 -25.79
CA TYR A 107 -0.14 -0.18 -24.69
C TYR A 107 0.40 -1.37 -23.92
N GLN A 108 1.72 -1.45 -23.84
CA GLN A 108 2.40 -2.39 -22.98
C GLN A 108 2.68 -1.70 -21.65
N ILE A 109 2.30 -2.34 -20.56
CA ILE A 109 2.56 -1.90 -19.19
C ILE A 109 3.42 -2.97 -18.53
N ASP A 110 4.64 -2.59 -18.17
CA ASP A 110 5.58 -3.46 -17.46
C ASP A 110 5.63 -3.07 -15.99
N PHE A 111 5.39 -4.02 -15.09
CA PHE A 111 5.49 -3.81 -13.65
C PHE A 111 6.96 -3.80 -13.23
N SER A 112 7.44 -2.67 -12.68
CA SER A 112 8.88 -2.47 -12.41
C SER A 112 9.44 -3.48 -11.40
N ASN A 113 8.62 -3.87 -10.43
CA ASN A 113 8.80 -5.10 -9.67
C ASN A 113 7.67 -6.04 -10.11
N PRO A 114 7.92 -7.24 -10.64
CA PRO A 114 6.87 -8.19 -10.97
C PRO A 114 6.02 -8.60 -9.75
N PHE A 115 4.84 -9.15 -10.00
CA PHE A 115 4.12 -9.95 -9.00
C PHE A 115 4.73 -11.35 -8.93
N THR A 116 4.57 -12.07 -7.82
CA THR A 116 5.03 -13.48 -7.73
C THR A 116 4.13 -14.45 -8.49
N GLY A 117 2.92 -14.02 -8.83
CA GLY A 117 1.94 -14.74 -9.66
C GLY A 117 1.21 -13.78 -10.61
N VAL A 118 0.39 -14.32 -11.50
CA VAL A 118 -0.40 -13.48 -12.43
C VAL A 118 -1.41 -12.65 -11.62
N PRO A 119 -1.39 -11.30 -11.70
CA PRO A 119 -2.32 -10.45 -10.97
C PRO A 119 -3.70 -10.45 -11.64
N SER A 120 -4.72 -10.09 -10.87
CA SER A 120 -6.01 -9.64 -11.40
C SER A 120 -5.90 -8.17 -11.80
N VAL A 121 -6.43 -7.83 -12.98
CA VAL A 121 -6.36 -6.46 -13.52
C VAL A 121 -7.73 -5.97 -13.97
N THR A 122 -7.99 -4.69 -13.79
CA THR A 122 -9.15 -3.99 -14.35
C THR A 122 -8.70 -2.70 -15.03
N PHE A 123 -9.40 -2.33 -16.09
CA PHE A 123 -9.14 -1.14 -16.88
C PHE A 123 -10.43 -0.35 -17.08
N THR A 124 -10.31 0.97 -17.13
CA THR A 124 -11.44 1.85 -17.43
C THR A 124 -10.94 2.98 -18.31
N PRO A 125 -11.41 3.07 -19.57
CA PRO A 125 -11.07 4.18 -20.46
C PRO A 125 -11.78 5.47 -20.05
N GLY A 126 -11.32 6.59 -20.61
CA GLY A 126 -12.04 7.86 -20.60
C GLY A 126 -11.11 9.08 -20.60
N ASP A 127 -11.49 10.17 -21.26
CA ASP A 127 -10.75 11.43 -21.16
C ASP A 127 -11.14 12.21 -19.88
N LEU A 128 -10.15 12.69 -19.13
CA LEU A 128 -10.36 13.56 -17.97
C LEU A 128 -11.07 14.87 -18.33
N ASN A 129 -11.00 15.30 -19.60
CA ASN A 129 -11.70 16.48 -20.11
C ASN A 129 -13.10 16.16 -20.64
N ALA A 130 -13.44 14.88 -20.81
CA ALA A 130 -14.71 14.40 -21.34
C ALA A 130 -15.70 13.98 -20.24
N LEU A 131 -15.55 14.44 -18.98
CA LEU A 131 -16.48 14.07 -17.89
C LEU A 131 -17.96 14.35 -18.20
N ASN A 132 -18.27 15.18 -19.21
CA ASN A 132 -19.62 15.49 -19.68
C ASN A 132 -19.90 15.08 -21.14
N ASN A 133 -18.93 14.49 -21.84
CA ASN A 133 -19.09 13.93 -23.17
C ASN A 133 -18.98 12.41 -23.01
N TYR A 134 -20.06 11.68 -23.26
CA TYR A 134 -20.05 10.23 -23.16
C TYR A 134 -19.04 9.65 -24.15
N GLU A 135 -17.87 9.23 -23.67
CA GLU A 135 -16.99 8.36 -24.44
C GLU A 135 -17.47 6.92 -24.28
N ASP A 136 -17.53 6.21 -25.40
CA ASP A 136 -17.94 4.80 -25.47
C ASP A 136 -16.73 3.87 -25.69
N ASN A 137 -15.52 4.42 -25.60
CA ASN A 137 -14.27 3.68 -25.69
C ASN A 137 -14.23 2.46 -24.76
N VAL A 138 -13.55 1.40 -25.21
CA VAL A 138 -13.34 0.16 -24.44
C VAL A 138 -11.87 -0.24 -24.40
N VAL A 139 -11.45 -0.91 -23.32
CA VAL A 139 -10.10 -1.47 -23.17
C VAL A 139 -10.18 -2.99 -23.18
N ASN A 140 -9.43 -3.63 -24.06
CA ASN A 140 -9.32 -5.10 -24.11
C ASN A 140 -7.91 -5.55 -23.72
N ILE A 141 -7.83 -6.57 -22.87
CA ILE A 141 -6.57 -7.19 -22.45
C ILE A 141 -6.18 -8.25 -23.47
N ILE A 142 -5.06 -8.05 -24.14
CA ILE A 142 -4.57 -8.97 -25.19
C ILE A 142 -3.36 -9.80 -24.74
N PHE A 143 -2.78 -9.48 -23.59
CA PHE A 143 -1.75 -10.28 -22.94
C PHE A 143 -1.69 -9.95 -21.44
N LEU A 144 -1.49 -10.96 -20.59
CA LEU A 144 -1.29 -10.79 -19.16
C LEU A 144 -0.31 -11.82 -18.61
N SER A 145 0.61 -11.36 -17.79
CA SER A 145 1.62 -12.14 -17.05
C SER A 145 1.89 -11.49 -15.70
N ASN A 146 2.75 -12.09 -14.89
CA ASN A 146 3.13 -11.54 -13.58
C ASN A 146 3.97 -10.24 -13.68
N SER A 147 4.61 -9.97 -14.82
CA SER A 147 5.46 -8.78 -15.02
C SER A 147 4.91 -7.79 -16.03
N ARG A 148 3.89 -8.15 -16.80
CA ARG A 148 3.41 -7.36 -17.93
C ARG A 148 1.94 -7.58 -18.22
N VAL A 149 1.27 -6.51 -18.62
CA VAL A 149 -0.03 -6.53 -19.30
C VAL A 149 0.07 -5.75 -20.60
N VAL A 150 -0.58 -6.23 -21.67
CA VAL A 150 -0.75 -5.49 -22.92
C VAL A 150 -2.24 -5.32 -23.16
N VAL A 151 -2.65 -4.08 -23.40
CA VAL A 151 -4.03 -3.73 -23.72
C VAL A 151 -4.12 -3.07 -25.08
N VAL A 152 -5.33 -3.07 -25.64
CA VAL A 152 -5.71 -2.31 -26.82
C VAL A 152 -6.95 -1.49 -26.48
N THR A 153 -6.96 -0.23 -26.88
CA THR A 153 -8.14 0.65 -26.80
C THR A 153 -8.89 0.63 -28.13
N HIS A 154 -10.22 0.61 -28.05
CA HIS A 154 -11.11 0.65 -29.19
C HIS A 154 -12.16 1.73 -29.00
N ASP A 155 -12.55 2.31 -30.11
CA ASP A 155 -13.80 3.06 -30.26
C ASP A 155 -14.94 2.05 -30.42
N ASN A 156 -16.09 2.33 -29.83
CA ASN A 156 -17.25 1.44 -29.83
C ASN A 156 -18.16 1.66 -31.06
N GLU A 157 -17.77 2.52 -32.02
CA GLU A 157 -18.42 2.64 -33.33
C GLU A 157 -18.29 1.40 -34.25
N GLY A 158 -17.61 0.33 -33.85
CA GLY A 158 -17.62 -0.97 -34.54
C GLY A 158 -16.49 -1.93 -34.17
N GLU A 159 -16.64 -3.22 -34.49
CA GLU A 159 -15.58 -4.22 -34.26
C GLU A 159 -14.28 -3.80 -34.97
N ASN A 160 -13.19 -3.67 -34.20
CA ASN A 160 -11.84 -3.32 -34.67
C ASN A 160 -11.57 -1.84 -35.01
N VAL A 161 -12.46 -0.90 -34.68
CA VAL A 161 -12.10 0.52 -34.72
C VAL A 161 -11.19 0.80 -33.52
N ARG A 162 -9.91 1.03 -33.78
CA ARG A 162 -8.90 1.27 -32.73
C ARG A 162 -8.66 2.77 -32.60
N GLU A 163 -8.81 3.27 -31.40
CA GLU A 163 -8.54 4.67 -31.05
C GLU A 163 -7.53 4.70 -29.91
N ASP A 164 -6.59 5.64 -29.95
CA ASP A 164 -5.71 5.91 -28.83
C ASP A 164 -6.48 6.62 -27.71
N SER A 165 -6.74 5.95 -26.59
CA SER A 165 -7.55 6.51 -25.50
C SER A 165 -6.75 6.65 -24.21
N TRP A 166 -7.12 7.61 -23.37
CA TRP A 166 -6.69 7.60 -21.97
C TRP A 166 -7.37 6.45 -21.24
N PHE A 167 -6.68 5.83 -20.29
CA PHE A 167 -7.30 4.83 -19.41
C PHE A 167 -6.66 4.82 -18.02
N SER A 168 -7.47 4.38 -17.06
CA SER A 168 -7.02 4.01 -15.72
C SER A 168 -6.94 2.50 -15.58
N PHE A 169 -6.10 2.02 -14.67
CA PHE A 169 -6.03 0.61 -14.33
C PHE A 169 -5.72 0.37 -12.86
N ILE A 170 -6.15 -0.78 -12.36
CA ILE A 170 -5.73 -1.35 -11.09
C ILE A 170 -5.28 -2.79 -11.35
N ALA A 171 -4.12 -3.15 -10.82
CA ALA A 171 -3.58 -4.50 -10.79
C ALA A 171 -3.37 -4.92 -9.33
N VAL A 172 -3.96 -6.06 -8.94
CA VAL A 172 -3.80 -6.64 -7.60
C VAL A 172 -3.37 -8.09 -7.76
N GLY A 173 -2.31 -8.47 -7.07
CA GLY A 173 -1.78 -9.83 -7.14
C GLY A 173 -0.85 -10.14 -5.99
N PRO A 174 -0.41 -11.40 -5.88
CA PRO A 174 0.49 -11.83 -4.82
C PRO A 174 1.84 -11.10 -4.92
N ARG A 175 2.37 -10.73 -3.76
CA ARG A 175 3.61 -9.96 -3.63
C ARG A 175 4.83 -10.81 -3.92
#